data_AF-M3H1S2-F1
#
_entry.id   AF-M3H1S2-F1
#
_cell.length_a   1.000
_cell.length_b   1.000
_cell.length_c   1.000
_cell.angle_alpha   90.00
_cell.angle_beta   90.00
_cell.angle_gamma   90.00
#
_symmetry.space_group_name_H-M   'P 1'
#
loop_
_entity.id
_entity.type
_entity.pdbx_description
1 polymer ?
#
loop_
_entity_poly.entity_id
_entity_poly.type
_entity_poly.pdbx_seq_one_letter_code
_entity_poly.pdbx_strand_id
1 'polypeptide(L)'
;MNEARKKALKEVELNSPNSDLTHIEPIVLWSESDYRDQILFPDSILVQTEFRTITNARYKILQKLIRKSDRRIVCHSNSFCILFDSNRKRPWKQSVSLKAV
;
A
#
# COMPACT_ATOMS: atom_id res chain seq x y z
N MET A 1 -6.98 -5.32 3.59
CA MET A 1 -6.06 -4.68 2.62
C MET A 1 -5.85 -3.19 2.88
N ASN A 2 -6.92 -2.39 3.00
CA ASN A 2 -6.83 -0.96 3.28
C ASN A 2 -5.90 -0.61 4.46
N GLU A 3 -6.10 -1.25 5.61
CA GLU A 3 -5.29 -1.02 6.82
C GLU A 3 -3.80 -1.28 6.59
N ALA A 4 -3.46 -2.33 5.85
CA ALA A 4 -2.07 -2.64 5.52
C ALA A 4 -1.44 -1.57 4.62
N ARG A 5 -2.21 -0.96 3.70
CA ARG A 5 -1.73 0.15 2.86
C ARG A 5 -1.46 1.39 3.70
N LYS A 6 -2.39 1.76 4.57
CA LYS A 6 -2.25 2.92 5.48
C LYS A 6 -1.07 2.74 6.41
N LYS A 7 -0.91 1.54 6.98
CA LYS A 7 0.23 1.20 7.84
C LYS A 7 1.56 1.28 7.08
N ALA A 8 1.64 0.66 5.90
CA ALA A 8 2.86 0.68 5.10
C ALA A 8 3.24 2.10 4.64
N LEU A 9 2.26 2.96 4.31
CA LEU A 9 2.54 4.35 3.98
C LEU A 9 3.15 5.09 5.18
N LYS A 10 2.56 4.95 6.38
CA LYS A 10 3.11 5.54 7.62
C LYS A 10 4.53 5.05 7.92
N GLU A 11 4.85 3.78 7.66
CA GLU A 11 6.20 3.25 7.83
C GLU A 11 7.19 3.89 6.84
N VAL A 12 6.78 4.16 5.61
CA VAL A 12 7.59 4.92 4.64
C VAL A 12 7.77 6.38 5.08
N GLU A 13 6.74 7.00 5.67
CA GLU A 13 6.80 8.37 6.21
C GLU A 13 7.77 8.52 7.38
N LEU A 14 7.80 7.54 8.30
CA LEU A 14 8.72 7.55 9.44
C LEU A 14 10.21 7.56 9.04
N ASN A 15 10.53 7.03 7.86
CA ASN A 15 11.88 7.00 7.33
C ASN A 15 12.29 8.31 6.62
N SER A 16 11.37 9.29 6.51
CA SER A 16 11.60 10.62 5.94
C SER A 16 11.61 11.68 7.06
N PRO A 17 12.77 12.01 7.65
CA PRO A 17 12.86 12.79 8.89
C PRO A 17 12.35 14.24 8.81
N ASN A 18 11.98 14.74 7.63
CA ASN A 18 11.67 16.16 7.39
C ASN A 18 10.26 16.44 6.85
N SER A 19 9.34 15.47 6.87
CA SER A 19 8.01 15.68 6.30
C SER A 19 6.92 15.12 7.20
N ASP A 20 6.16 16.01 7.85
CA ASP A 20 4.87 15.68 8.46
C ASP A 20 3.87 15.31 7.36
N LEU A 21 3.91 14.05 6.93
CA LEU A 21 3.04 13.50 5.88
C LEU A 21 1.76 12.88 6.48
N THR A 22 1.48 13.10 7.78
CA THR A 22 0.32 12.52 8.48
C THR A 22 -1.03 12.86 7.85
N HIS A 23 -1.08 13.94 7.07
CA HIS A 23 -2.25 14.41 6.33
C HIS A 23 -2.37 13.80 4.92
N ILE A 24 -1.44 12.91 4.53
CA ILE A 24 -1.42 12.24 3.24
C ILE A 24 -1.99 10.85 3.37
N GLU A 25 -2.96 10.53 2.51
CA GLU A 25 -3.56 9.19 2.48
C GLU A 25 -3.61 8.61 1.06
N PRO A 26 -3.51 7.29 0.90
CA PRO A 26 -3.72 6.65 -0.38
C PRO A 26 -5.23 6.55 -0.66
N ILE A 27 -5.69 7.23 -1.71
CA ILE A 27 -7.05 7.07 -2.24
C ILE A 27 -7.01 6.05 -3.37
N VAL A 28 -7.61 4.88 -3.12
CA VAL A 28 -7.74 3.82 -4.11
C VAL A 28 -8.80 4.21 -5.14
N LEU A 29 -8.39 4.33 -6.40
CA LEU A 29 -9.27 4.61 -7.52
C LEU A 29 -9.83 3.31 -8.11
N TRP A 30 -9.01 2.27 -8.13
CA TRP A 30 -9.38 0.95 -8.61
C TRP A 30 -8.52 -0.11 -7.94
N SER A 31 -9.09 -1.30 -7.74
CA SER A 31 -8.34 -2.44 -7.22
C SER A 31 -8.84 -3.74 -7.82
N GLU A 32 -7.91 -4.60 -8.19
CA GLU A 32 -8.15 -6.00 -8.53
C GLU A 32 -7.53 -6.90 -7.45
N SER A 33 -8.15 -8.04 -7.20
CA SER A 33 -7.61 -9.06 -6.30
C SER A 33 -7.81 -10.44 -6.90
N ASP A 34 -6.76 -11.22 -6.92
CA ASP A 34 -6.67 -12.59 -7.44
C ASP A 34 -6.44 -13.54 -6.25
N TYR A 35 -7.49 -14.26 -5.87
CA TYR A 35 -7.48 -15.23 -4.77
C TYR A 35 -7.12 -16.61 -5.30
N ARG A 36 -6.03 -17.19 -4.79
CA ARG A 36 -5.45 -18.44 -5.30
C ARG A 36 -5.57 -19.61 -4.33
N ASP A 37 -5.85 -19.34 -3.07
CA ASP A 37 -5.99 -20.34 -2.02
C ASP A 37 -6.95 -19.80 -0.93
N GLN A 38 -7.47 -20.69 -0.09
CA GLN A 38 -8.39 -20.34 0.99
C GLN A 38 -7.64 -19.75 2.19
N ILE A 39 -8.33 -19.10 3.11
CA ILE A 39 -7.76 -18.70 4.41
C ILE A 39 -8.71 -19.25 5.46
N LEU A 40 -8.22 -20.16 6.30
CA LEU A 40 -9.05 -20.83 7.29
C LEU A 40 -8.55 -20.47 8.69
N PHE A 41 -9.45 -20.32 9.66
CA PHE A 41 -9.02 -20.21 11.06
C PHE A 41 -8.33 -21.53 11.48
N PRO A 42 -7.17 -21.49 12.18
CA PRO A 42 -6.49 -20.35 12.80
C PRO A 42 -5.28 -19.80 12.01
N ASP A 43 -5.32 -19.80 10.68
CA ASP A 43 -4.25 -19.27 9.84
C ASP A 43 -3.89 -17.83 10.19
N SER A 44 -2.59 -17.56 10.21
CA SER A 44 -2.05 -16.21 10.29
C SER A 44 -1.55 -15.76 8.93
N ILE A 45 -1.85 -14.53 8.53
CA ILE A 45 -1.45 -13.95 7.24
C ILE A 45 -0.42 -12.83 7.46
N LEU A 46 0.63 -12.83 6.66
CA LEU A 46 1.53 -11.69 6.45
C LEU A 46 1.05 -10.92 5.22
N VAL A 47 0.85 -9.61 5.35
CA VAL A 47 0.53 -8.73 4.22
C VAL A 47 1.79 -7.96 3.84
N GLN A 48 2.38 -8.29 2.70
CA GLN A 48 3.48 -7.54 2.12
C GLN A 48 2.91 -6.45 1.21
N THR A 49 3.39 -5.21 1.33
CA THR A 49 2.91 -4.05 0.55
C THR A 49 4.09 -3.37 -0.13
N GLU A 50 3.97 -3.12 -1.42
CA GLU A 50 4.97 -2.42 -2.23
C GLU A 50 4.29 -1.25 -2.94
N PHE A 51 4.90 -0.06 -2.88
CA PHE A 51 4.45 1.12 -3.61
C PHE A 51 5.30 1.32 -4.86
N ARG A 52 4.65 1.45 -6.02
CA ARG A 52 5.30 1.78 -7.30
C ARG A 52 4.74 3.07 -7.85
N THR A 53 5.60 4.06 -8.06
CA THR A 53 5.23 5.30 -8.75
C THR A 53 4.95 5.01 -10.23
N ILE A 54 3.78 5.42 -10.73
CA ILE A 54 3.47 5.41 -12.17
C ILE A 54 3.73 6.81 -12.75
N THR A 55 3.27 7.85 -12.05
CA THR A 55 3.52 9.28 -12.35
C THR A 55 3.63 10.05 -11.03
N ASN A 56 3.97 11.35 -11.06
CA ASN A 56 4.21 12.18 -9.87
C ASN A 56 3.11 12.15 -8.78
N ALA A 57 1.87 11.79 -9.12
CA ALA A 57 0.76 11.66 -8.17
C ALA A 57 0.03 10.31 -8.20
N ARG A 58 0.39 9.40 -9.12
CA ARG A 58 -0.31 8.13 -9.32
C ARG A 58 0.60 6.96 -8.96
N TYR A 59 0.06 6.02 -8.22
CA TYR A 59 0.79 4.90 -7.67
C TYR A 59 0.05 3.60 -7.98
N LYS A 60 0.83 2.53 -8.16
CA LYS A 60 0.36 1.16 -8.04
C LYS A 60 0.79 0.64 -6.68
N ILE A 61 -0.15 0.17 -5.87
CA ILE A 61 0.15 -0.54 -4.64
C ILE A 61 -0.02 -2.02 -4.94
N LEU A 62 1.06 -2.77 -4.82
CA LEU A 62 1.06 -4.22 -4.95
C LEU A 62 1.03 -4.82 -3.55
N GLN A 63 0.08 -5.71 -3.30
CA GLN A 63 -0.02 -6.39 -2.02
C GLN A 63 -0.11 -7.90 -2.21
N LYS A 64 0.58 -8.63 -1.34
CA LYS A 64 0.55 -10.09 -1.28
C LYS A 64 0.09 -10.51 0.10
N LEU A 65 -0.92 -11.37 0.16
CA LEU A 65 -1.27 -12.11 1.37
C LEU A 65 -0.50 -13.41 1.35
N ILE A 66 0.34 -13.62 2.36
CA ILE A 66 1.19 -14.78 2.50
C ILE A 66 0.77 -15.51 3.77
N ARG A 67 0.31 -16.75 3.66
CA ARG A 67 -0.01 -17.58 4.84
C ARG A 67 1.30 -17.89 5.58
N LYS A 68 1.34 -17.64 6.88
CA LYS A 68 2.59 -17.74 7.66
C LYS A 68 3.06 -19.18 7.86
N SER A 69 2.15 -20.14 7.91
CA SER A 69 2.43 -21.56 8.17
C SER A 69 3.24 -22.21 7.05
N ASP A 70 2.88 -21.95 5.79
CA ASP A 70 3.46 -22.62 4.60
C ASP A 70 4.08 -21.63 3.59
N ARG A 71 4.04 -20.33 3.89
CA ARG A 71 4.51 -19.24 3.03
C ARG A 71 3.82 -19.17 1.66
N ARG A 72 2.67 -19.82 1.48
CA ARG A 72 1.90 -19.74 0.24
C ARG A 72 1.27 -18.37 0.07
N ILE A 73 1.29 -17.88 -1.16
CA ILE A 73 0.59 -16.65 -1.53
C ILE A 73 -0.87 -17.01 -1.78
N VAL A 74 -1.75 -16.57 -0.89
CA VAL A 74 -3.19 -16.87 -0.95
C VAL A 74 -3.94 -15.83 -1.77
N CYS A 75 -3.40 -14.60 -1.88
CA CYS A 75 -4.00 -13.54 -2.69
C CYS A 75 -2.95 -12.55 -3.19
N HIS A 76 -3.07 -12.16 -4.45
CA HIS A 76 -2.44 -10.98 -5.02
C HIS A 76 -3.47 -9.86 -5.13
N SER A 77 -3.09 -8.64 -4.76
CA SER A 77 -3.96 -7.48 -4.95
C SER A 77 -3.16 -6.34 -5.55
N ASN A 78 -3.70 -5.78 -6.62
CA ASN A 78 -3.12 -4.61 -7.28
C ASN A 78 -4.12 -3.46 -7.15
N SER A 79 -3.67 -2.36 -6.57
CA SER A 79 -4.49 -1.16 -6.43
C SER A 79 -3.86 -0.01 -7.19
N PHE A 80 -4.65 0.67 -7.99
CA PHE A 80 -4.30 1.95 -8.57
C PHE A 80 -4.82 3.05 -7.66
N CYS A 81 -3.93 3.95 -7.23
CA CYS A 81 -4.28 4.98 -6.27
C CYS A 81 -3.58 6.31 -6.57
N ILE A 82 -4.10 7.36 -5.95
CA ILE A 82 -3.39 8.64 -5.77
C ILE A 82 -3.02 8.80 -4.31
N LEU A 83 -1.94 9.53 -4.04
CA LEU A 83 -1.72 10.07 -2.69
C LEU A 83 -2.46 11.41 -2.62
N PHE A 84 -3.29 11.60 -1.60
CA PHE A 84 -4.12 12.78 -1.44
C PHE A 84 -3.71 13.53 -0.18
N ASP A 85 -3.46 14.83 -0.34
CA ASP A 85 -3.18 15.75 0.76
C ASP A 85 -4.51 16.31 1.27
N SER A 86 -4.93 15.85 2.45
CA SER A 86 -6.20 16.26 3.08
C SER A 86 -6.22 17.74 3.49
N ASN A 87 -5.07 18.30 3.86
CA ASN A 87 -4.95 19.71 4.24
C ASN A 87 -5.17 20.63 3.02
N ARG A 88 -4.58 20.26 1.88
CA ARG A 88 -4.68 21.05 0.62
C ARG A 88 -5.84 20.63 -0.28
N LYS A 89 -6.57 19.58 0.09
CA LYS A 89 -7.68 18.99 -0.67
C LYS A 89 -7.32 18.69 -2.13
N ARG A 90 -6.11 18.20 -2.38
CA ARG A 90 -5.61 17.94 -3.75
C ARG A 90 -4.69 16.72 -3.80
N PRO A 91 -4.53 16.09 -4.99
CA PRO A 91 -3.52 15.05 -5.16
C PRO A 91 -2.13 15.57 -4.78
N TRP A 92 -1.47 14.84 -3.90
CA TRP A 92 -0.10 15.12 -3.51
C TRP A 92 0.84 14.70 -4.64
N LYS A 93 1.68 15.64 -5.06
CA LYS A 93 2.68 15.44 -6.12
C LYS A 93 4.03 15.37 -5.45
N GLN A 94 4.67 14.22 -5.49
CA GLN A 94 6.03 14.10 -4.97
C GLN A 94 7.03 14.43 -6.08
N SER A 95 8.10 15.14 -5.71
CA SER A 95 9.25 15.39 -6.58
C SER A 95 10.26 14.23 -6.61
N VAL A 96 10.15 13.25 -5.70
CA VAL A 96 11.09 12.14 -5.52
C VAL A 96 10.31 10.83 -5.36
N SER A 97 10.78 9.74 -5.98
CA SER A 97 10.08 8.44 -5.97
C SER A 97 10.13 7.77 -4.59
N LEU A 98 8.97 7.33 -4.09
CA LEU A 98 8.89 6.42 -2.94
C LEU A 98 9.41 5.04 -3.38
N LYS A 99 10.65 4.71 -3.02
CA LYS A 99 11.10 3.32 -3.04
C LYS A 99 10.83 2.75 -1.64
N ALA A 100 9.83 1.90 -1.53
CA ALA A 100 9.67 1.04 -0.35
C ALA A 100 10.61 -0.18 -0.53
N VAL A 101 11.37 -0.50 0.53
CA VAL A 101 12.22 -1.71 0.64
C VAL A 101 11.35 -2.91 0.97
#